data_AF-A0A142XAL2-F1
#
_entry.id   AF-A0A142XAL2-F1
#
_cell.length_a   1.000
_cell.length_b   1.000
_cell.length_c   1.000
_cell.angle_alpha   90.00
_cell.angle_beta   90.00
_cell.angle_gamma   90.00
#
_symmetry.space_group_name_H-M   'P 1'
#
loop_
_entity.id
_entity.type
_entity.pdbx_description
1 polymer ?
#
loop_
_entity_poly.entity_id
_entity_poly.type
_entity_poly.pdbx_seq_one_letter_code
_entity_poly.pdbx_strand_id
1 'polypeptide(L)'
;MLKLLEEKAGLPVAEVTEIVRQKGDYRKIAEALREGKTAEGLAMLDRLGWIREVPDAERYQALAEAYLSAVQEKKRGGGNKSALIVAPTHAELARITQSIRNALKDQGKLGEERPLAAWIPAHFTDAQKRDASNYETGDLLLYHQNAPGITNGARVVVTEGANVPTTHTDRFEVFRPATIAVAIGDRVRVTSNCRTRDGKHRLDNGALYTVRGFTPKGDVVIDHGWVVGANNGVHLTHGYAVTSHASQGKTVDKVFVGLSSQSLPAMSQRSLYVAATRGRDEVMLFTDSKKELVAIAQKPDDPLSAVDLVHGRNRWNPFRQRLNRHLTYLRRQLTFNRIHAPHTVDRERTEPLREARHER
;
A
#
# COMPACT_ATOMS: atom_id res chain seq x y z
N MET A 1 5.41 3.34 -15.71
CA MET A 1 5.47 2.31 -16.78
C MET A 1 4.09 1.98 -17.35
N LEU A 2 3.08 1.66 -16.54
CA LEU A 2 1.72 1.35 -17.04
C LEU A 2 1.07 2.48 -17.86
N LYS A 3 1.09 3.74 -17.39
CA LYS A 3 0.49 4.88 -18.10
C LYS A 3 1.04 5.05 -19.53
N LEU A 4 2.33 4.79 -19.74
CA LEU A 4 2.95 4.90 -21.06
C LEU A 4 2.53 3.77 -22.00
N LEU A 5 2.35 2.55 -21.48
CA LEU A 5 1.83 1.42 -22.23
C LEU A 5 0.36 1.63 -22.61
N GLU A 6 -0.44 2.16 -21.70
CA GLU A 6 -1.85 2.50 -21.94
C GLU A 6 -2.00 3.64 -22.97
N GLU A 7 -1.30 4.76 -22.76
CA GLU A 7 -1.49 5.97 -23.57
C GLU A 7 -0.77 5.92 -24.91
N LYS A 8 0.40 5.26 -24.99
CA LYS A 8 1.26 5.29 -26.19
C LYS A 8 1.36 3.96 -26.94
N ALA A 9 1.19 2.81 -26.28
CA ALA A 9 1.28 1.51 -26.94
C ALA A 9 -0.06 0.99 -27.50
N GLY A 10 -1.17 1.71 -27.27
CA GLY A 10 -2.47 1.39 -27.85
C GLY A 10 -3.09 0.08 -27.37
N LEU A 11 -2.66 -0.42 -26.21
CA LEU A 11 -3.16 -1.66 -25.64
C LEU A 11 -4.61 -1.49 -25.16
N PRO A 12 -5.50 -2.48 -25.39
CA PRO A 12 -6.83 -2.46 -24.80
C PRO A 12 -6.74 -2.60 -23.27
N VAL A 13 -7.24 -1.60 -22.55
CA VAL A 13 -7.25 -1.60 -21.07
C VAL A 13 -8.67 -1.82 -20.57
N ALA A 14 -8.83 -2.76 -19.64
CA ALA A 14 -10.05 -2.92 -18.85
C ALA A 14 -9.87 -2.16 -17.54
N GLU A 15 -10.73 -1.17 -17.29
CA GLU A 15 -10.68 -0.35 -16.08
C GLU A 15 -11.75 -0.78 -15.08
N VAL A 16 -11.37 -0.94 -13.82
CA VAL A 16 -12.30 -1.09 -12.71
C VAL A 16 -12.52 0.28 -12.07
N THR A 17 -13.65 0.91 -12.39
CA THR A 17 -13.96 2.28 -11.94
C THR A 17 -14.86 2.31 -10.70
N GLU A 18 -15.44 1.18 -10.30
CA GLU A 18 -16.36 1.13 -9.17
C GLU A 18 -15.63 1.01 -7.83
N ILE A 19 -15.93 1.93 -6.90
CA ILE A 19 -15.46 1.85 -5.52
C ILE A 19 -16.44 1.03 -4.69
N VAL A 20 -16.06 -0.21 -4.37
CA VAL A 20 -16.89 -1.15 -3.60
C VAL A 20 -16.63 -1.06 -2.09
N ARG A 21 -15.47 -0.52 -1.68
CA ARG A 21 -15.03 -0.53 -0.26
C ARG A 21 -15.84 0.44 0.62
N GLN A 22 -15.94 1.69 0.20
CA GLN A 22 -16.65 2.74 0.94
C GLN A 22 -18.10 2.87 0.47
N LYS A 23 -18.98 3.32 1.38
CA LYS A 23 -20.40 3.56 1.10
C LYS A 23 -20.78 5.01 1.45
N GLY A 24 -21.91 5.47 0.92
CA GLY A 24 -22.46 6.79 1.24
C GLY A 24 -21.50 7.94 0.94
N ASP A 25 -21.41 8.90 1.85
CA ASP A 25 -20.56 10.10 1.66
C ASP A 25 -19.07 9.78 1.63
N TYR A 26 -18.63 8.71 2.32
CA TYR A 26 -17.23 8.28 2.23
C TYR A 26 -16.86 7.79 0.82
N ARG A 27 -17.82 7.20 0.08
CA ARG A 27 -17.59 6.83 -1.32
C ARG A 27 -17.36 8.07 -2.19
N LYS A 28 -18.18 9.11 -2.02
CA LYS A 28 -18.05 10.38 -2.75
C LYS A 28 -16.71 11.05 -2.47
N ILE A 29 -16.27 11.04 -1.22
CA ILE A 29 -14.94 11.53 -0.82
C ILE A 29 -13.84 10.74 -1.53
N ALA A 30 -13.91 9.41 -1.52
CA ALA A 30 -12.92 8.56 -2.18
C ALA A 30 -12.88 8.80 -3.70
N GLU A 31 -14.04 8.98 -4.35
CA GLU A 31 -14.16 9.33 -5.76
C GLU A 31 -13.49 10.69 -6.06
N ALA A 32 -13.79 11.73 -5.27
CA ALA A 32 -13.20 13.06 -5.43
C ALA A 32 -11.66 13.03 -5.27
N LEU A 33 -11.15 12.33 -4.26
CA LEU A 33 -9.71 12.15 -4.05
C LEU A 33 -9.05 11.38 -5.20
N ARG A 34 -9.71 10.35 -5.74
CA ARG A 34 -9.21 9.56 -6.89
C ARG A 34 -9.10 10.42 -8.15
N GLU A 35 -10.07 11.29 -8.39
CA GLU A 35 -10.11 12.19 -9.56
C GLU A 35 -9.15 13.38 -9.47
N GLY A 36 -8.39 13.50 -8.38
CA GLY A 36 -7.49 14.64 -8.13
C GLY A 36 -8.21 15.91 -7.67
N LYS A 37 -9.52 15.84 -7.39
CA LYS A 37 -10.32 16.92 -6.78
C LYS A 37 -10.06 16.98 -5.27
N THR A 38 -8.79 17.01 -4.89
CA THR A 38 -8.34 16.80 -3.51
C THR A 38 -8.89 17.85 -2.55
N ALA A 39 -8.96 19.12 -2.98
CA ALA A 39 -9.54 20.20 -2.17
C ALA A 39 -11.04 19.99 -1.89
N GLU A 40 -11.80 19.49 -2.86
CA GLU A 40 -13.22 19.14 -2.67
C GLU A 40 -13.37 17.97 -1.70
N GLY A 41 -12.56 16.92 -1.88
CA GLY A 41 -12.54 15.77 -0.97
C GLY A 41 -12.19 16.16 0.48
N LEU A 42 -11.21 17.05 0.68
CA LEU A 42 -10.87 17.58 2.00
C LEU A 42 -12.01 18.42 2.59
N ALA A 43 -12.68 19.26 1.80
CA ALA A 43 -13.82 20.03 2.29
C ALA A 43 -14.98 19.12 2.71
N MET A 44 -15.23 18.02 1.99
CA MET A 44 -16.23 17.03 2.38
C MET A 44 -15.84 16.31 3.69
N LEU A 45 -14.57 15.93 3.84
CA LEU A 45 -14.05 15.37 5.10
C LEU A 45 -14.24 16.33 6.28
N ASP A 46 -13.94 17.61 6.07
CA ASP A 46 -14.08 18.63 7.11
C ASP A 46 -15.54 18.80 7.57
N ARG A 47 -16.49 18.83 6.62
CA ARG A 47 -17.93 18.88 6.92
C ARG A 47 -18.44 17.70 7.73
N LEU A 48 -17.84 16.52 7.55
CA LEU A 48 -18.15 15.32 8.35
C LEU A 48 -17.46 15.31 9.71
N GLY A 49 -16.62 16.32 10.02
CA GLY A 49 -15.82 16.36 11.25
C GLY A 49 -14.64 15.38 11.25
N TRP A 50 -14.25 14.89 10.07
CA TRP A 50 -13.19 13.89 9.87
C TRP A 50 -11.81 14.51 9.69
N ILE A 51 -11.69 15.83 9.81
CA ILE A 51 -10.41 16.54 9.93
C ILE A 51 -10.35 17.23 11.29
N ARG A 52 -9.42 16.78 12.13
CA ARG A 52 -9.11 17.37 13.42
C ARG A 52 -7.85 18.23 13.31
N GLU A 53 -8.03 19.53 13.47
CA GLU A 53 -6.92 20.45 13.67
C GLU A 53 -6.56 20.46 15.15
N VAL A 54 -5.35 20.02 15.48
CA VAL A 54 -4.85 19.87 16.85
C VAL A 54 -3.44 20.46 16.91
N PRO A 55 -3.08 21.24 17.95
CA PRO A 55 -1.73 21.75 18.12
C PRO A 55 -0.67 20.63 18.02
N ASP A 56 0.49 20.93 17.43
CA ASP A 56 1.54 19.95 17.14
C ASP A 56 1.95 19.12 18.37
N ALA A 57 2.01 19.76 19.54
CA ALA A 57 2.37 19.14 20.82
C ALA A 57 1.38 18.06 21.28
N GLU A 58 0.08 18.23 21.00
CA GLU A 58 -0.99 17.33 21.47
C GLU A 58 -1.45 16.34 20.39
N ARG A 59 -1.11 16.61 19.12
CA ARG A 59 -1.64 15.87 17.96
C ARG A 59 -1.38 14.37 18.05
N TYR A 60 -0.17 13.96 18.43
CA TYR A 60 0.17 12.53 18.52
C TYR A 60 -0.58 11.82 19.65
N GLN A 61 -0.82 12.51 20.77
CA GLN A 61 -1.63 11.99 21.86
C GLN A 61 -3.10 11.84 21.43
N ALA A 62 -3.68 12.88 20.84
CA ALA A 62 -5.06 12.84 20.35
C ALA A 62 -5.28 11.74 19.29
N LEU A 63 -4.29 11.53 18.40
CA LEU A 63 -4.30 10.45 17.42
C LEU A 63 -4.20 9.07 18.11
N ALA A 64 -3.29 8.91 19.08
CA ALA A 64 -3.13 7.68 19.82
C ALA A 64 -4.41 7.30 20.58
N GLU A 65 -5.06 8.25 21.25
CA GLU A 65 -6.32 8.04 21.96
C GLU A 65 -7.44 7.62 21.01
N ALA A 66 -7.58 8.30 19.87
CA ALA A 66 -8.58 7.95 18.85
C ALA A 66 -8.35 6.53 18.29
N TYR A 67 -7.09 6.16 18.02
CA TYR A 67 -6.72 4.82 17.60
C TYR A 67 -7.05 3.77 18.66
N LEU A 68 -6.65 4.01 19.91
CA LEU A 68 -6.87 3.08 21.02
C LEU A 68 -8.37 2.89 21.31
N SER A 69 -9.17 3.94 21.18
CA SER A 69 -10.63 3.85 21.28
C SER A 69 -11.22 2.99 20.15
N ALA A 70 -10.79 3.25 18.91
CA ALA A 70 -11.30 2.53 17.74
C ALA A 70 -11.01 1.03 17.76
N VAL A 71 -9.86 0.58 18.27
CA VAL A 71 -9.55 -0.86 18.38
C VAL A 71 -10.33 -1.57 19.50
N GLN A 72 -11.04 -0.84 20.36
CA GLN A 72 -11.97 -1.40 21.35
C GLN A 72 -13.42 -1.42 20.86
N GLU A 73 -13.77 -0.68 19.81
CA GLU A 73 -15.11 -0.70 19.22
C GLU A 73 -15.49 -2.10 18.74
N LYS A 74 -16.73 -2.52 19.01
CA LYS A 74 -17.25 -3.80 18.55
C LYS A 74 -17.86 -3.68 17.16
N LYS A 75 -17.67 -4.71 16.34
CA LYS A 75 -18.41 -4.86 15.08
C LYS A 75 -19.82 -5.36 15.36
N ARG A 76 -20.77 -5.04 14.45
CA ARG A 76 -22.15 -5.54 14.51
C ARG A 76 -22.27 -7.07 14.56
N GLY A 77 -21.28 -7.79 14.01
CA GLY A 77 -21.23 -9.27 14.00
C GLY A 77 -20.30 -9.89 15.05
N GLY A 78 -19.86 -9.12 16.07
CA GLY A 78 -18.89 -9.58 17.06
C GLY A 78 -17.43 -9.34 16.64
N GLY A 79 -16.53 -9.41 17.63
CA GLY A 79 -15.12 -9.01 17.48
C GLY A 79 -14.90 -7.49 17.52
N ASN A 80 -13.63 -7.09 17.60
CA ASN A 80 -13.25 -5.67 17.62
C ASN A 80 -13.04 -5.14 16.19
N LYS A 81 -13.24 -3.83 15.99
CA LYS A 81 -12.89 -3.15 14.75
C LYS A 81 -11.39 -3.16 14.52
N SER A 82 -11.00 -3.21 13.26
CA SER A 82 -9.63 -3.03 12.82
C SER A 82 -9.36 -1.55 12.57
N ALA A 83 -8.19 -1.08 13.02
CA ALA A 83 -7.74 0.28 12.78
C ALA A 83 -6.31 0.30 12.26
N LEU A 84 -5.99 1.30 11.44
CA LEU A 84 -4.64 1.56 10.92
C LEU A 84 -4.29 3.02 11.08
N ILE A 85 -3.07 3.30 11.51
CA ILE A 85 -2.50 4.64 11.43
C ILE A 85 -1.58 4.74 10.23
N VAL A 86 -1.71 5.82 9.46
CA VAL A 86 -0.86 6.16 8.34
C VAL A 86 -0.18 7.50 8.58
N ALA A 87 1.11 7.60 8.32
CA ALA A 87 1.83 8.88 8.32
C ALA A 87 2.81 8.99 7.15
N PRO A 88 3.14 10.22 6.70
CA PRO A 88 4.07 10.49 5.61
C PRO A 88 5.49 9.94 5.82
N THR A 89 6.07 10.10 7.01
CA THR A 89 7.50 9.87 7.25
C THR A 89 7.77 8.89 8.38
N HIS A 90 8.93 8.20 8.34
CA HIS A 90 9.36 7.31 9.42
C HIS A 90 9.55 8.03 10.76
N ALA A 91 10.05 9.27 10.74
CA ALA A 91 10.22 10.07 11.95
C ALA A 91 8.88 10.37 12.64
N GLU A 92 7.83 10.63 11.86
CA GLU A 92 6.48 10.83 12.40
C GLU A 92 5.86 9.53 12.90
N LEU A 93 6.05 8.42 12.17
CA LEU A 93 5.63 7.10 12.63
C LEU A 93 6.25 6.73 13.97
N ALA A 94 7.53 7.05 14.18
CA ALA A 94 8.21 6.81 15.44
C ALA A 94 7.59 7.61 16.59
N ARG A 95 7.29 8.91 16.37
CA ARG A 95 6.62 9.77 17.34
C ARG A 95 5.22 9.26 17.70
N ILE A 96 4.41 8.92 16.69
CA ILE A 96 3.08 8.34 16.91
C ILE A 96 3.17 7.01 17.67
N THR A 97 4.08 6.14 17.26
CA THR A 97 4.32 4.85 17.93
C THR A 97 4.67 5.06 19.40
N GLN A 98 5.55 6.01 19.71
CA GLN A 98 5.92 6.30 21.09
C GLN A 98 4.73 6.80 21.91
N SER A 99 3.91 7.71 21.37
CA SER A 99 2.69 8.18 22.06
C SER A 99 1.71 7.04 22.36
N ILE A 100 1.50 6.12 21.40
CA ILE A 100 0.64 4.95 21.62
C ILE A 100 1.20 4.03 22.69
N ARG A 101 2.51 3.76 22.65
CA ARG A 101 3.16 2.88 23.63
C ARG A 101 3.12 3.49 25.02
N ASN A 102 3.35 4.80 25.17
CA ASN A 102 3.19 5.50 26.44
C ASN A 102 1.76 5.33 26.98
N ALA A 103 0.74 5.64 26.16
CA ALA A 103 -0.66 5.47 26.56
C ALA A 103 -1.02 4.02 26.94
N LEU A 104 -0.44 3.02 26.27
CA LEU A 104 -0.65 1.61 26.62
C LEU A 104 0.09 1.20 27.90
N LYS A 105 1.29 1.75 28.17
CA LYS A 105 2.00 1.55 29.43
C LYS A 105 1.23 2.15 30.60
N ASP A 106 0.71 3.37 30.43
CA ASP A 106 -0.10 4.05 31.46
C ASP A 106 -1.39 3.26 31.78
N GLN A 107 -1.93 2.54 30.80
CA GLN A 107 -3.06 1.62 30.96
C GLN A 107 -2.67 0.23 31.50
N GLY A 108 -1.39 -0.04 31.78
CA GLY A 108 -0.89 -1.35 32.19
C GLY A 108 -1.01 -2.45 31.13
N LYS A 109 -1.19 -2.08 29.85
CA LYS A 109 -1.37 -3.00 28.73
C LYS A 109 -0.06 -3.41 28.05
N LEU A 110 1.03 -2.69 28.32
CA LEU A 110 2.38 -3.08 27.94
C LEU A 110 3.19 -3.46 29.18
N GLY A 111 3.88 -4.59 29.09
CA GLY A 111 4.83 -5.01 30.11
C GLY A 111 6.16 -4.26 30.03
N GLU A 112 7.18 -4.81 30.69
CA GLU A 112 8.53 -4.26 30.62
C GLU A 112 9.12 -4.37 29.21
N GLU A 113 9.85 -3.32 28.82
CA GLU A 113 10.52 -3.27 27.54
C GLU A 113 11.81 -4.09 27.55
N ARG A 114 12.03 -4.80 26.45
CA ARG A 114 13.27 -5.52 26.18
C ARG A 114 13.87 -5.01 24.88
N PRO A 115 15.16 -4.62 24.86
CA PRO A 115 15.84 -4.29 23.63
C PRO A 115 16.04 -5.56 22.81
N LEU A 116 15.76 -5.46 21.51
CA LEU A 116 16.00 -6.52 20.53
C LEU A 116 16.84 -5.97 19.40
N ALA A 117 17.89 -6.70 19.02
CA ALA A 117 18.60 -6.46 17.77
C ALA A 117 17.64 -6.72 16.61
N ALA A 118 17.57 -5.79 15.67
CA ALA A 118 16.68 -5.83 14.52
C ALA A 118 17.40 -5.42 13.24
N TRP A 119 16.85 -5.85 12.12
CA TRP A 119 17.32 -5.51 10.77
C TRP A 119 16.24 -4.69 10.08
N ILE A 120 16.55 -3.43 9.82
CA ILE A 120 15.64 -2.50 9.13
C ILE A 120 16.09 -2.39 7.67
N PRO A 121 15.21 -2.63 6.69
CA PRO A 121 15.57 -2.48 5.29
C PRO A 121 16.11 -1.07 4.99
N ALA A 122 17.26 -0.99 4.33
CA ALA A 122 17.84 0.27 3.88
C ALA A 122 17.13 0.85 2.64
N HIS A 123 16.32 0.02 1.96
CA HIS A 123 15.54 0.37 0.77
C HIS A 123 16.39 0.95 -0.38
N PHE A 124 17.61 0.45 -0.54
CA PHE A 124 18.46 0.84 -1.67
C PHE A 124 17.85 0.37 -2.98
N THR A 125 17.84 1.27 -3.96
CA THR A 125 17.63 0.91 -5.36
C THR A 125 18.79 0.08 -5.89
N ASP A 126 18.57 -0.69 -6.96
CA ASP A 126 19.65 -1.46 -7.59
C ASP A 126 20.82 -0.59 -8.06
N ALA A 127 20.55 0.69 -8.37
CA ALA A 127 21.57 1.68 -8.71
C ALA A 127 22.38 2.09 -7.47
N GLN A 128 21.72 2.39 -6.35
CA GLN A 128 22.41 2.72 -5.10
C GLN A 128 23.25 1.55 -4.57
N LYS A 129 22.77 0.31 -4.73
CA LYS A 129 23.52 -0.91 -4.37
C LYS A 129 24.83 -1.06 -5.17
N ARG A 130 24.98 -0.42 -6.34
CA ARG A 130 26.23 -0.47 -7.14
C ARG A 130 27.30 0.48 -6.64
N ASP A 131 26.94 1.43 -5.80
CA ASP A 131 27.86 2.42 -5.25
C ASP A 131 28.23 2.02 -3.81
N ALA A 132 29.49 1.60 -3.64
CA ALA A 132 30.02 1.13 -2.37
C ALA A 132 29.96 2.20 -1.26
N SER A 133 29.91 3.49 -1.61
CA SER A 133 29.84 4.58 -0.63
C SER A 133 28.51 4.67 0.12
N ASN A 134 27.45 4.03 -0.40
CA ASN A 134 26.15 3.98 0.26
C ASN A 134 26.12 2.99 1.44
N TYR A 135 27.07 2.08 1.53
CA TYR A 135 27.09 1.03 2.55
C TYR A 135 27.81 1.51 3.80
N GLU A 136 27.31 1.07 4.96
CA GLU A 136 27.93 1.32 6.25
C GLU A 136 28.47 0.03 6.86
N THR A 137 29.55 0.15 7.63
CA THR A 137 30.04 -0.96 8.44
C THR A 137 28.94 -1.45 9.38
N GLY A 138 28.68 -2.76 9.36
CA GLY A 138 27.59 -3.39 10.10
C GLY A 138 26.32 -3.64 9.28
N ASP A 139 26.21 -3.10 8.05
CA ASP A 139 25.11 -3.42 7.14
C ASP A 139 25.05 -4.93 6.85
N LEU A 140 23.84 -5.47 6.84
CA LEU A 140 23.57 -6.86 6.48
C LEU A 140 23.07 -6.94 5.04
N LEU A 141 23.75 -7.75 4.24
CA LEU A 141 23.30 -8.19 2.92
C LEU A 141 22.63 -9.54 3.07
N LEU A 142 21.33 -9.58 2.81
CA LEU A 142 20.54 -10.80 2.80
C LEU A 142 20.27 -11.23 1.35
N TYR A 143 20.90 -12.33 0.93
CA TYR A 143 20.74 -12.87 -0.40
C TYR A 143 19.43 -13.65 -0.51
N HIS A 144 18.62 -13.30 -1.51
CA HIS A 144 17.37 -14.00 -1.83
C HIS A 144 17.48 -14.83 -3.11
N GLN A 145 18.64 -14.81 -3.76
CA GLN A 145 19.03 -15.64 -4.89
C GLN A 145 20.51 -16.04 -4.77
N ASN A 146 20.92 -17.08 -5.50
CA ASN A 146 22.34 -17.49 -5.56
C ASN A 146 23.19 -16.43 -6.28
N ALA A 147 24.38 -16.16 -5.77
CA ALA A 147 25.38 -15.32 -6.42
C ALA A 147 26.73 -16.06 -6.44
N PRO A 148 27.74 -15.62 -7.23
CA PRO A 148 29.05 -16.26 -7.23
C PRO A 148 29.62 -16.40 -5.82
N GLY A 149 29.84 -17.64 -5.36
CA GLY A 149 30.33 -17.94 -4.01
C GLY A 149 29.33 -17.76 -2.87
N ILE A 150 28.06 -17.41 -3.15
CA ILE A 150 27.05 -17.09 -2.15
C ILE A 150 25.73 -17.82 -2.45
N THR A 151 25.18 -18.53 -1.46
CA THR A 151 23.92 -19.26 -1.59
C THR A 151 22.71 -18.40 -1.24
N ASN A 152 21.54 -18.77 -1.76
CA ASN A 152 20.28 -18.18 -1.34
C ASN A 152 20.07 -18.33 0.18
N GLY A 153 19.67 -17.25 0.84
CA GLY A 153 19.50 -17.15 2.29
C GLY A 153 20.78 -16.75 3.05
N ALA A 154 21.92 -16.62 2.35
CA ALA A 154 23.16 -16.19 2.97
C ALA A 154 23.05 -14.77 3.55
N ARG A 155 23.72 -14.58 4.69
CA ARG A 155 23.76 -13.36 5.47
C ARG A 155 25.22 -12.91 5.53
N VAL A 156 25.53 -11.79 4.88
CA VAL A 156 26.87 -11.22 4.83
C VAL A 156 26.85 -9.87 5.49
N VAL A 157 27.68 -9.66 6.52
CA VAL A 157 27.79 -8.37 7.21
C VAL A 157 28.96 -7.59 6.63
N VAL A 158 28.74 -6.32 6.31
CA VAL A 158 29.78 -5.41 5.84
C VAL A 158 30.73 -5.14 7.00
N THR A 159 32.00 -5.51 6.85
CA THR A 159 33.06 -5.20 7.82
C THR A 159 33.93 -4.05 7.32
N GLU A 160 34.65 -3.40 8.22
CA GLU A 160 35.60 -2.36 7.87
C GLU A 160 36.66 -2.90 6.90
N GLY A 161 36.93 -2.16 5.81
CA GLY A 161 37.87 -2.56 4.76
C GLY A 161 37.38 -3.69 3.83
N ALA A 162 36.15 -4.18 3.97
CA ALA A 162 35.61 -5.20 3.08
C ALA A 162 35.21 -4.63 1.71
N ASN A 163 35.49 -5.39 0.65
CA ASN A 163 34.91 -5.13 -0.66
C ASN A 163 33.42 -5.47 -0.63
N VAL A 164 32.58 -4.44 -0.59
CA VAL A 164 31.13 -4.60 -0.68
C VAL A 164 30.76 -5.06 -2.10
N PRO A 165 29.88 -6.07 -2.25
CA PRO A 165 29.45 -6.54 -3.56
C PRO A 165 28.62 -5.46 -4.27
N THR A 166 29.20 -4.86 -5.29
CA THR A 166 28.56 -3.87 -6.17
C THR A 166 27.99 -4.51 -7.44
N THR A 167 28.10 -5.83 -7.58
CA THR A 167 27.58 -6.64 -8.70
C THR A 167 26.43 -7.54 -8.24
N HIS A 168 25.59 -7.99 -9.19
CA HIS A 168 24.40 -8.80 -8.91
C HIS A 168 23.47 -8.18 -7.86
N THR A 169 23.27 -6.86 -7.94
CA THR A 169 22.51 -6.06 -6.96
C THR A 169 21.03 -6.43 -6.88
N ASP A 170 20.52 -7.12 -7.91
CA ASP A 170 19.20 -7.72 -7.99
C ASP A 170 19.02 -8.97 -7.10
N ARG A 171 20.08 -9.50 -6.50
CA ARG A 171 20.07 -10.80 -5.79
C ARG A 171 20.10 -10.71 -4.26
N PHE A 172 20.29 -9.50 -3.73
CA PHE A 172 20.32 -9.27 -2.28
C PHE A 172 19.60 -7.97 -1.91
N GLU A 173 19.19 -7.93 -0.65
CA GLU A 173 18.63 -6.75 0.01
C GLU A 173 19.54 -6.30 1.14
N VAL A 174 19.63 -4.99 1.35
CA VAL A 174 20.50 -4.37 2.36
C VAL A 174 19.67 -3.97 3.58
N PHE A 175 20.18 -4.31 4.76
CA PHE A 175 19.54 -4.02 6.04
C PHE A 175 20.51 -3.33 6.97
N ARG A 176 20.03 -2.29 7.65
CA ARG A 176 20.75 -1.57 8.71
C ARG A 176 20.53 -2.27 10.05
N PRO A 177 21.58 -2.46 10.87
CA PRO A 177 21.42 -2.91 12.23
C PRO A 177 20.70 -1.83 13.04
N ALA A 178 19.73 -2.23 13.85
CA ALA A 178 18.99 -1.35 14.73
C ALA A 178 18.66 -2.07 16.04
N THR A 179 18.30 -1.29 17.05
CA THR A 179 17.73 -1.82 18.30
C THR A 179 16.30 -1.32 18.43
N ILE A 180 15.37 -2.24 18.63
CA ILE A 180 13.97 -1.91 18.92
C ILE A 180 13.63 -2.34 20.34
N ALA A 181 12.95 -1.47 21.09
CA ALA A 181 12.40 -1.81 22.40
C ALA A 181 11.01 -2.43 22.22
N VAL A 182 10.82 -3.66 22.70
CA VAL A 182 9.56 -4.40 22.57
C VAL A 182 9.13 -4.91 23.94
N ALA A 183 7.84 -4.80 24.22
CA ALA A 183 7.21 -5.28 25.45
C ALA A 183 6.17 -6.36 25.15
N ILE A 184 5.82 -7.16 26.17
CA ILE A 184 4.65 -8.04 26.08
C ILE A 184 3.41 -7.16 25.86
N GLY A 185 2.56 -7.55 24.90
CA GLY A 185 1.40 -6.77 24.46
C GLY A 185 1.67 -5.90 23.24
N ASP A 186 2.94 -5.68 22.84
CA ASP A 186 3.23 -4.84 21.69
C ASP A 186 2.71 -5.46 20.38
N ARG A 187 2.20 -4.61 19.49
CA ARG A 187 1.99 -4.98 18.09
C ARG A 187 3.29 -4.83 17.33
N VAL A 188 3.71 -5.88 16.63
CA VAL A 188 4.91 -5.91 15.78
C VAL A 188 4.52 -6.21 14.33
N ARG A 189 5.30 -5.65 13.41
CA ARG A 189 5.17 -5.87 11.97
C ARG A 189 6.45 -6.50 11.43
N VAL A 190 6.29 -7.50 10.58
CA VAL A 190 7.41 -8.10 9.85
C VAL A 190 7.91 -7.14 8.76
N THR A 191 9.22 -6.93 8.69
CA THR A 191 9.87 -6.01 7.73
C THR A 191 10.49 -6.71 6.53
N SER A 192 10.73 -8.02 6.62
CA SER A 192 11.22 -8.87 5.54
C SER A 192 10.71 -10.29 5.74
N ASN A 193 10.50 -11.02 4.65
CA ASN A 193 10.05 -12.41 4.72
C ASN A 193 11.05 -13.23 5.53
N CYS A 194 10.58 -13.92 6.55
CA CYS A 194 11.40 -14.80 7.37
C CYS A 194 10.61 -16.03 7.80
N ARG A 195 11.21 -16.90 8.62
CA ARG A 195 10.55 -18.06 9.20
C ARG A 195 10.66 -18.01 10.71
N THR A 196 9.75 -18.72 11.36
CA THR A 196 9.85 -19.01 12.80
C THR A 196 11.14 -19.77 13.11
N ARG A 197 11.56 -19.73 14.37
CA ARG A 197 12.80 -20.36 14.84
C ARG A 197 12.89 -21.85 14.52
N ASP A 198 11.75 -22.55 14.52
CA ASP A 198 11.66 -23.98 14.16
C ASP A 198 11.62 -24.24 12.64
N GLY A 199 11.62 -23.18 11.83
CA GLY A 199 11.56 -23.23 10.36
C GLY A 199 10.19 -23.62 9.79
N LYS A 200 9.18 -23.92 10.61
CA LYS A 200 7.92 -24.50 10.15
C LYS A 200 6.98 -23.47 9.54
N HIS A 201 6.92 -22.27 10.11
CA HIS A 201 6.00 -21.23 9.69
C HIS A 201 6.75 -20.11 8.97
N ARG A 202 6.14 -19.61 7.89
CA ARG A 202 6.62 -18.44 7.15
C ARG A 202 5.95 -17.19 7.70
N LEU A 203 6.75 -16.14 7.91
CA LEU A 203 6.32 -14.83 8.36
C LEU A 203 6.49 -13.88 7.18
N ASP A 204 5.38 -13.37 6.65
CA ASP A 204 5.37 -12.54 5.46
C ASP A 204 5.60 -11.05 5.79
N ASN A 205 6.31 -10.35 4.90
CA ASN A 205 6.53 -8.92 5.00
C ASN A 205 5.20 -8.17 5.12
N GLY A 206 5.10 -7.29 6.12
CA GLY A 206 3.92 -6.50 6.39
C GLY A 206 2.86 -7.19 7.25
N ALA A 207 3.02 -8.48 7.56
CA ALA A 207 2.18 -9.20 8.52
C ALA A 207 2.32 -8.57 9.92
N LEU A 208 1.21 -8.59 10.66
CA LEU A 208 1.11 -8.02 12.00
C LEU A 208 0.86 -9.12 13.02
N TYR A 209 1.60 -9.06 14.13
CA TYR A 209 1.46 -10.00 15.24
C TYR A 209 1.49 -9.25 16.58
N THR A 210 0.98 -9.88 17.62
CA THR A 210 1.11 -9.38 19.00
C THR A 210 2.17 -10.16 19.77
N VAL A 211 3.07 -9.47 20.45
CA VAL A 211 4.04 -10.10 21.36
C VAL A 211 3.32 -10.66 22.58
N ARG A 212 3.48 -11.96 22.81
CA ARG A 212 2.88 -12.69 23.93
C ARG A 212 3.87 -12.98 25.04
N GLY A 213 5.16 -13.00 24.73
CA GLY A 213 6.19 -13.31 25.71
C GLY A 213 7.58 -13.36 25.10
N PHE A 214 8.52 -13.77 25.93
CA PHE A 214 9.90 -14.01 25.54
C PHE A 214 10.33 -15.37 26.09
N THR A 215 11.11 -16.11 25.32
CA THR A 215 11.73 -17.34 25.81
C THR A 215 12.87 -16.99 26.78
N PRO A 216 13.36 -17.95 27.61
CA PRO A 216 14.54 -17.73 28.46
C PRO A 216 15.80 -17.31 27.68
N LYS A 217 15.88 -17.64 26.39
CA LYS A 217 16.99 -17.28 25.50
C LYS A 217 16.83 -15.88 24.88
N GLY A 218 15.74 -15.18 25.16
CA GLY A 218 15.45 -13.85 24.62
C GLY A 218 14.70 -13.84 23.28
N ASP A 219 14.35 -15.01 22.72
CA ASP A 219 13.53 -15.06 21.50
C ASP A 219 12.12 -14.51 21.75
N VAL A 220 11.52 -13.89 20.73
CA VAL A 220 10.20 -13.27 20.82
C VAL A 220 9.13 -14.33 20.56
N VAL A 221 8.18 -14.47 21.48
CA VAL A 221 6.98 -15.27 21.27
C VAL A 221 5.87 -14.34 20.79
N ILE A 222 5.42 -14.53 19.56
CA ILE A 222 4.29 -13.79 18.98
C ILE A 222 2.99 -14.58 19.18
N ASP A 223 1.86 -14.02 18.71
CA ASP A 223 0.58 -14.73 18.74
C ASP A 223 0.67 -16.09 18.01
N HIS A 224 -0.29 -16.97 18.29
CA HIS A 224 -0.26 -18.38 17.85
C HIS A 224 0.86 -19.23 18.49
N GLY A 225 1.64 -18.66 19.43
CA GLY A 225 2.74 -19.36 20.11
C GLY A 225 4.00 -19.51 19.25
N TRP A 226 4.05 -18.82 18.11
CA TRP A 226 5.19 -18.85 17.22
C TRP A 226 6.39 -18.10 17.81
N VAL A 227 7.59 -18.62 17.56
CA VAL A 227 8.83 -18.07 18.11
C VAL A 227 9.67 -17.45 16.99
N VAL A 228 10.03 -16.19 17.14
CA VAL A 228 10.96 -15.47 16.26
C VAL A 228 12.34 -15.43 16.93
N GLY A 229 13.33 -16.02 16.27
CA GLY A 229 14.69 -16.10 16.80
C GLY A 229 15.35 -14.73 16.91
N ALA A 230 15.77 -14.33 18.10
CA ALA A 230 16.39 -13.02 18.35
C ALA A 230 17.92 -13.02 18.15
N ASN A 231 18.56 -14.19 18.26
CA ASN A 231 20.03 -14.31 18.28
C ASN A 231 20.76 -13.74 17.05
N ASN A 232 20.12 -13.76 15.87
CA ASN A 232 20.71 -13.24 14.63
C ASN A 232 20.08 -11.92 14.19
N GLY A 233 19.38 -11.23 15.11
CA GLY A 233 18.57 -10.06 14.86
C GLY A 233 17.25 -10.37 14.15
N VAL A 234 16.18 -9.68 14.55
CA VAL A 234 14.83 -9.91 14.04
C VAL A 234 14.50 -9.01 12.85
N HIS A 235 13.67 -9.50 11.93
CA HIS A 235 13.06 -8.67 10.87
C HIS A 235 11.70 -8.14 11.34
N LEU A 236 11.70 -7.45 12.49
CA LEU A 236 10.51 -6.89 13.13
C LEU A 236 10.67 -5.39 13.36
N THR A 237 9.55 -4.69 13.39
CA THR A 237 9.41 -3.30 13.84
C THR A 237 8.06 -3.12 14.53
N HIS A 238 7.77 -1.96 15.11
CA HIS A 238 6.45 -1.70 15.69
C HIS A 238 5.35 -1.68 14.63
N GLY A 239 4.20 -2.24 14.98
CA GLY A 239 3.08 -2.49 14.08
C GLY A 239 1.88 -1.56 14.28
N TYR A 240 2.07 -0.40 14.92
CA TYR A 240 0.99 0.55 15.22
C TYR A 240 0.68 1.51 14.06
N ALA A 241 1.71 1.95 13.35
CA ALA A 241 1.60 2.91 12.27
C ALA A 241 2.47 2.51 11.06
N VAL A 242 2.06 2.89 9.86
CA VAL A 242 2.77 2.58 8.60
C VAL A 242 2.79 3.78 7.65
N THR A 243 3.70 3.77 6.67
CA THR A 243 3.67 4.76 5.60
C THR A 243 2.53 4.48 4.62
N SER A 244 2.13 5.51 3.86
CA SER A 244 1.08 5.38 2.84
C SER A 244 1.38 4.25 1.84
N HIS A 245 2.63 4.15 1.35
CA HIS A 245 3.07 3.07 0.47
C HIS A 245 2.96 1.69 1.13
N ALA A 246 3.40 1.54 2.39
CA ALA A 246 3.31 0.29 3.14
C ALA A 246 1.86 -0.10 3.53
N SER A 247 0.91 0.82 3.40
CA SER A 247 -0.52 0.54 3.60
C SER A 247 -1.22 0.02 2.33
N GLN A 248 -0.57 0.05 1.17
CA GLN A 248 -1.20 -0.31 -0.09
C GLN A 248 -1.75 -1.74 -0.08
N GLY A 249 -2.98 -1.90 -0.55
CA GLY A 249 -3.70 -3.18 -0.53
C GLY A 249 -4.36 -3.51 0.81
N LYS A 250 -3.96 -2.87 1.92
CA LYS A 250 -4.62 -3.07 3.22
C LYS A 250 -6.00 -2.42 3.23
N THR A 251 -6.94 -3.08 3.89
CA THR A 251 -8.29 -2.57 4.17
C THR A 251 -8.57 -2.80 5.65
N VAL A 252 -8.97 -1.73 6.34
CA VAL A 252 -9.36 -1.74 7.76
C VAL A 252 -10.71 -1.07 7.92
N ASP A 253 -11.33 -1.20 9.09
CA ASP A 253 -12.63 -0.58 9.34
C ASP A 253 -12.45 0.94 9.52
N LYS A 254 -11.47 1.37 10.32
CA LYS A 254 -11.13 2.78 10.54
C LYS A 254 -9.68 3.10 10.21
N VAL A 255 -9.42 4.26 9.58
CA VAL A 255 -8.05 4.72 9.32
C VAL A 255 -7.81 6.11 9.94
N PHE A 256 -6.64 6.28 10.53
CA PHE A 256 -6.19 7.52 11.13
C PHE A 256 -4.97 8.01 10.38
N VAL A 257 -4.96 9.27 9.94
CA VAL A 257 -3.86 9.82 9.16
C VAL A 257 -3.22 10.97 9.94
N GLY A 258 -1.96 10.81 10.34
CA GLY A 258 -1.18 11.88 10.98
C GLY A 258 -0.50 12.73 9.91
N LEU A 259 -0.71 14.05 9.96
CA LEU A 259 -0.25 15.01 8.95
C LEU A 259 0.29 16.27 9.65
N SER A 260 1.49 16.19 10.20
CA SER A 260 2.26 17.35 10.68
C SER A 260 2.65 18.29 9.54
N SER A 261 2.63 19.60 9.75
CA SER A 261 3.22 20.61 8.83
C SER A 261 4.67 20.31 8.44
N GLN A 262 5.46 19.68 9.33
CA GLN A 262 6.83 19.24 9.01
C GLN A 262 6.88 18.05 8.04
N SER A 263 5.88 17.18 8.11
CA SER A 263 5.78 15.93 7.33
C SER A 263 4.99 16.11 6.03
N LEU A 264 4.11 17.10 5.99
CA LEU A 264 3.20 17.41 4.92
C LEU A 264 3.91 17.61 3.57
N PRO A 265 5.12 18.21 3.48
CA PRO A 265 5.87 18.28 2.22
C PRO A 265 6.23 16.92 1.61
N ALA A 266 6.29 15.84 2.41
CA ALA A 266 6.50 14.48 1.92
C ALA A 266 5.19 13.83 1.41
N MET A 267 4.05 14.54 1.47
CA MET A 267 2.78 14.07 0.92
C MET A 267 2.51 14.57 -0.48
N SER A 268 1.82 13.71 -1.22
CA SER A 268 1.32 13.95 -2.55
C SER A 268 -0.18 13.62 -2.62
N GLN A 269 -0.88 14.07 -3.67
CA GLN A 269 -2.30 13.77 -3.85
C GLN A 269 -2.56 12.24 -3.86
N ARG A 270 -1.68 11.47 -4.51
CA ARG A 270 -1.78 10.01 -4.56
C ARG A 270 -1.55 9.38 -3.19
N SER A 271 -0.56 9.86 -2.46
CA SER A 271 -0.25 9.34 -1.12
C SER A 271 -1.39 9.65 -0.13
N LEU A 272 -2.01 10.82 -0.24
CA LEU A 272 -3.18 11.20 0.54
C LEU A 272 -4.41 10.35 0.17
N TYR A 273 -4.69 10.17 -1.13
CA TYR A 273 -5.75 9.27 -1.59
C TYR A 273 -5.54 7.85 -1.07
N VAL A 274 -4.32 7.31 -1.21
CA VAL A 274 -3.96 5.98 -0.72
C VAL A 274 -4.18 5.88 0.78
N ALA A 275 -3.76 6.86 1.58
CA ALA A 275 -3.91 6.85 3.04
C ALA A 275 -5.38 6.94 3.45
N ALA A 276 -6.11 7.91 2.89
CA ALA A 276 -7.48 8.23 3.28
C ALA A 276 -8.52 7.19 2.84
N THR A 277 -8.18 6.28 1.92
CA THR A 277 -9.11 5.28 1.38
C THR A 277 -8.86 3.84 1.87
N ARG A 278 -8.02 3.65 2.90
CA ARG A 278 -7.82 2.33 3.53
C ARG A 278 -8.95 1.92 4.48
N GLY A 279 -9.71 2.88 5.00
CA GLY A 279 -10.87 2.65 5.86
C GLY A 279 -12.11 2.22 5.08
N ARG A 280 -12.97 1.41 5.70
CA ARG A 280 -14.32 1.07 5.20
C ARG A 280 -15.39 2.00 5.77
N ASP A 281 -15.29 2.25 7.08
CA ASP A 281 -16.32 2.93 7.86
C ASP A 281 -15.98 4.41 8.04
N GLU A 282 -14.72 4.71 8.36
CA GLU A 282 -14.30 6.05 8.76
C GLU A 282 -12.82 6.30 8.43
N VAL A 283 -12.51 7.54 8.09
CA VAL A 283 -11.17 8.09 8.05
C VAL A 283 -11.13 9.32 8.93
N MET A 284 -10.06 9.52 9.70
CA MET A 284 -9.84 10.74 10.48
C MET A 284 -8.42 11.27 10.22
N LEU A 285 -8.34 12.51 9.76
CA LEU A 285 -7.08 13.23 9.54
C LEU A 285 -6.77 14.07 10.77
N PHE A 286 -5.54 13.99 11.25
CA PHE A 286 -5.01 14.84 12.31
C PHE A 286 -3.93 15.73 11.72
N THR A 287 -4.11 17.04 11.82
CA THR A 287 -3.15 18.03 11.33
C THR A 287 -3.03 19.19 12.32
N ASP A 288 -1.92 19.91 12.29
CA ASP A 288 -1.72 21.17 13.01
C ASP A 288 -2.13 22.40 12.19
N SER A 289 -2.43 22.24 10.90
CA SER A 289 -2.86 23.33 10.05
C SER A 289 -3.71 22.82 8.88
N LYS A 290 -5.04 23.01 8.95
CA LYS A 290 -5.93 22.72 7.79
C LYS A 290 -5.54 23.53 6.57
N LYS A 291 -5.06 24.76 6.78
CA LYS A 291 -4.63 25.66 5.69
C LYS A 291 -3.47 25.05 4.89
N GLU A 292 -2.45 24.54 5.57
CA GLU A 292 -1.30 23.90 4.90
C GLU A 292 -1.68 22.58 4.25
N LEU A 293 -2.53 21.78 4.90
CA LEU A 293 -3.09 20.56 4.33
C LEU A 293 -3.78 20.81 2.99
N VAL A 294 -4.65 21.84 2.92
CA VAL A 294 -5.34 22.22 1.68
C VAL A 294 -4.36 22.75 0.62
N ALA A 295 -3.37 23.55 1.02
CA ALA A 295 -2.38 24.10 0.10
C ALA A 295 -1.56 22.98 -0.60
N ILE A 296 -1.21 21.92 0.13
CA ILE A 296 -0.45 20.79 -0.42
C ILE A 296 -1.34 19.89 -1.28
N ALA A 297 -2.61 19.71 -0.89
CA ALA A 297 -3.60 19.00 -1.69
C ALA A 297 -3.84 19.64 -3.07
N GLN A 298 -3.58 20.94 -3.23
CA GLN A 298 -3.69 21.65 -4.51
C GLN A 298 -2.48 21.47 -5.43
N LYS A 299 -1.35 20.95 -4.93
CA LYS A 299 -0.17 20.71 -5.77
C LYS A 299 -0.45 19.52 -6.71
N PRO A 300 -0.37 19.69 -8.03
CA PRO A 300 -0.65 18.62 -8.97
C PRO A 300 0.40 17.50 -8.85
N ASP A 301 -0.07 16.26 -8.77
CA ASP A 301 0.76 15.05 -8.65
C ASP A 301 0.87 14.33 -10.01
N ASP A 302 1.65 14.92 -10.92
CA ASP A 302 1.82 14.43 -12.30
C ASP A 302 3.30 14.14 -12.61
N PRO A 303 3.80 12.93 -12.27
CA PRO A 303 5.16 12.54 -12.59
C PRO A 303 5.34 12.46 -14.10
N LEU A 304 6.28 13.27 -14.59
CA LEU A 304 6.69 13.27 -15.99
C LEU A 304 7.47 11.97 -16.30
N SER A 305 7.08 11.28 -17.37
CA SER A 305 7.92 10.20 -17.89
C SER A 305 9.12 10.79 -18.64
N ALA A 306 10.21 10.03 -18.73
CA ALA A 306 11.38 10.42 -19.53
C ALA A 306 11.01 10.74 -20.99
N VAL A 307 10.03 10.01 -21.54
CA VAL A 307 9.53 10.26 -22.91
C VAL A 307 8.79 11.59 -22.99
N ASP A 308 7.99 11.95 -21.98
CA ASP A 308 7.24 13.22 -21.95
C ASP A 308 8.17 14.42 -21.73
N LEU A 309 9.28 14.21 -21.01
CA LEU A 309 10.33 15.22 -20.85
C LEU A 309 11.04 15.51 -22.18
N VAL A 310 11.39 14.46 -22.93
CA VAL A 310 12.11 14.59 -24.21
C VAL A 310 11.22 15.09 -25.34
N HIS A 311 9.97 14.65 -25.43
CA HIS A 311 9.08 14.99 -26.56
C HIS A 311 8.15 16.19 -26.28
N GLY A 312 8.19 16.76 -25.08
CA GLY A 312 7.23 17.76 -24.62
C GLY A 312 5.84 17.16 -24.38
N ARG A 313 5.06 17.80 -23.49
CA ARG A 313 3.67 17.40 -23.23
C ARG A 313 2.81 17.66 -24.46
N ASN A 314 2.55 16.63 -25.25
CA ASN A 314 1.44 16.69 -26.18
C ASN A 314 0.16 16.65 -25.34
N ARG A 315 -0.52 17.79 -25.16
CA ARG A 315 -1.71 17.90 -24.31
C ARG A 315 -2.79 16.95 -24.82
N TRP A 316 -2.99 15.87 -24.08
CA TRP A 316 -4.06 14.90 -24.28
C TRP A 316 -5.41 15.62 -24.33
N ASN A 317 -6.14 15.52 -25.45
CA ASN A 317 -7.42 16.20 -25.64
C ASN A 317 -8.57 15.17 -25.47
N PRO A 318 -9.21 15.09 -24.28
CA PRO A 318 -10.21 14.07 -23.97
C PRO A 318 -11.46 14.14 -24.88
N PHE A 319 -11.74 15.31 -25.47
CA PHE A 319 -12.85 15.48 -26.40
C PHE A 319 -12.65 14.72 -27.71
N ARG A 320 -11.43 14.74 -28.26
CA ARG A 320 -11.09 14.02 -29.51
C ARG A 320 -11.19 12.51 -29.34
N GLN A 321 -10.86 11.98 -28.16
CA GLN A 321 -10.98 10.54 -27.88
C GLN A 321 -12.42 10.09 -27.62
N ARG A 322 -13.26 10.87 -26.93
CA ARG A 322 -14.70 10.54 -26.81
C ARG A 322 -15.36 10.52 -28.19
N LEU A 323 -15.04 11.49 -29.04
CA LEU A 323 -15.52 11.53 -30.42
C LEU A 323 -15.00 10.31 -31.21
N ASN A 324 -13.71 9.99 -31.11
CA ASN A 324 -13.15 8.82 -31.80
C ASN A 324 -13.73 7.50 -31.26
N ARG A 325 -13.89 7.30 -29.94
CA ARG A 325 -14.54 6.11 -29.37
C ARG A 325 -15.99 5.99 -29.84
N HIS A 326 -16.73 7.10 -29.88
CA HIS A 326 -18.11 7.12 -30.40
C HIS A 326 -18.17 6.82 -31.90
N LEU A 327 -17.28 7.40 -32.70
CA LEU A 327 -17.17 7.13 -34.14
C LEU A 327 -16.73 5.69 -34.43
N THR A 328 -15.86 5.12 -33.60
CA THR A 328 -15.42 3.72 -33.74
C THR A 328 -16.54 2.76 -33.35
N TYR A 329 -17.34 3.10 -32.32
CA TYR A 329 -18.56 2.39 -31.95
C TYR A 329 -19.62 2.43 -33.07
N LEU A 330 -19.87 3.61 -33.65
CA LEU A 330 -20.78 3.77 -34.79
C LEU A 330 -20.32 3.01 -36.04
N ARG A 331 -19.01 3.04 -36.36
CA ARG A 331 -18.44 2.22 -37.44
C ARG A 331 -18.63 0.72 -37.18
N ARG A 332 -18.46 0.26 -35.93
CA ARG A 332 -18.72 -1.13 -35.53
C ARG A 332 -20.18 -1.52 -35.70
N GLN A 333 -21.12 -0.67 -35.30
CA GLN A 333 -22.56 -0.92 -35.51
C GLN A 333 -22.95 -0.95 -36.99
N LEU A 334 -22.38 -0.06 -37.81
CA LEU A 334 -22.61 -0.06 -39.25
C LEU A 334 -22.07 -1.33 -39.93
N THR A 335 -20.90 -1.84 -39.51
CA THR A 335 -20.42 -3.15 -39.97
C THR A 335 -21.28 -4.32 -39.44
N PHE A 336 -21.81 -4.24 -38.23
CA PHE A 336 -22.67 -5.29 -37.67
C PHE A 336 -24.01 -5.39 -38.42
N ASN A 337 -24.64 -4.25 -38.74
CA ASN A 337 -25.86 -4.19 -39.55
C ASN A 337 -25.65 -4.64 -41.00
N ARG A 338 -24.43 -4.48 -41.54
CA ARG A 338 -24.09 -4.95 -42.89
C ARG A 338 -23.91 -6.47 -42.99
N ILE A 339 -23.55 -7.12 -41.88
CA ILE A 339 -23.34 -8.57 -41.80
C ILE A 339 -24.64 -9.30 -41.40
N HIS A 340 -25.59 -8.62 -40.74
CA HIS A 340 -26.85 -9.20 -40.24
C HIS A 340 -28.11 -8.63 -40.91
N ALA A 341 -28.01 -8.14 -42.15
CA ALA A 341 -29.20 -7.80 -42.92
C ALA A 341 -30.03 -9.08 -43.13
N PRO A 342 -31.33 -9.11 -42.75
CA PRO A 342 -32.13 -10.31 -42.88
C PRO A 342 -32.31 -10.67 -44.36
N HIS A 343 -31.85 -11.87 -44.73
CA HIS A 343 -32.19 -12.49 -46.01
C HIS A 343 -33.71 -12.67 -46.09
N THR A 344 -34.38 -11.92 -46.96
CA THR A 344 -35.75 -12.22 -47.38
C THR A 344 -35.70 -13.49 -48.24
N VAL A 345 -36.11 -14.61 -47.65
CA VAL A 345 -36.29 -15.88 -48.37
C VAL A 345 -37.70 -15.87 -48.94
N ASP A 346 -37.80 -15.75 -50.27
CA ASP A 346 -39.02 -16.05 -51.02
C ASP A 346 -39.41 -17.51 -50.78
N ARG A 347 -40.60 -17.70 -50.20
CA ARG A 347 -41.28 -19.00 -50.14
C ARG A 347 -42.49 -18.91 -51.05
N GLU A 348 -42.46 -19.57 -52.21
CA GLU A 348 -43.69 -20.13 -52.77
C GLU A 348 -43.42 -21.23 -53.82
N ARG A 349 -44.19 -22.32 -53.67
CA ARG A 349 -44.47 -23.44 -54.60
C ARG A 349 -43.49 -24.61 -54.68
N THR A 350 -43.68 -25.56 -53.76
CA THR A 350 -43.51 -27.00 -54.02
C THR A 350 -44.87 -27.61 -54.33
N GLU A 351 -45.04 -28.18 -55.53
CA GLU A 351 -46.13 -29.11 -55.87
C GLU A 351 -45.65 -30.58 -55.76
N PRO A 352 -46.58 -31.54 -55.54
CA PRO A 352 -46.28 -32.80 -54.86
C PRO A 352 -45.85 -33.95 -55.78
N LEU A 353 -44.96 -34.80 -55.26
CA LEU A 353 -44.54 -36.07 -55.83
C LEU A 353 -45.73 -37.03 -55.97
N ARG A 354 -46.03 -37.45 -57.21
CA ARG A 354 -46.84 -38.64 -57.51
C ARG A 354 -45.93 -39.81 -57.83
N GLU A 355 -46.13 -40.92 -57.12
CA GLU A 355 -45.59 -42.23 -57.44
C GLU A 355 -46.15 -42.76 -58.77
N ALA A 356 -45.31 -43.38 -59.60
CA ALA A 356 -45.70 -44.52 -60.44
C ALA A 356 -44.49 -45.26 -61.03
N ARG A 357 -44.27 -46.48 -60.50
CA ARG A 357 -44.13 -47.77 -61.21
C ARG A 357 -43.03 -47.99 -62.27
N HIS A 358 -42.29 -49.08 -61.98
CA HIS A 358 -41.90 -50.23 -62.82
C HIS A 358 -40.98 -50.05 -64.04
N GLU A 359 -39.91 -50.86 -64.01
CA GLU A 359 -39.37 -51.75 -65.07
C GLU A 359 -38.92 -51.09 -66.40
N ARG A 360 -37.71 -51.33 -66.92
CA ARG A 360 -36.83 -52.52 -66.93
C ARG A 360 -35.37 -52.10 -67.01
#